data_AF-A0A0M8QRW7-F1
#
_entry.id   AF-A0A0M8QRW7-F1
#
_cell.length_a   1.000
_cell.length_b   1.000
_cell.length_c   1.000
_cell.angle_alpha   90.00
_cell.angle_beta   90.00
_cell.angle_gamma   90.00
#
_symmetry.space_group_name_H-M   'P 1'
#
loop_
_entity.id
_entity.type
_entity.pdbx_description
1 polymer ?
#
loop_
_entity_poly.entity_id
_entity_poly.type
_entity_poly.pdbx_seq_one_letter_code
_entity_poly.pdbx_strand_id
1 'polypeptide(L)'
;AKHIGKIVLTMPPRWNPEGTVLITGGTGALGGHLARRLAASGMRHLLLAGRRGPDAPGAAELAAELREMGAEVTVAACDTADRDATAALLAAVPDAHPLTAVVHTAGVL
;
A
#
# COMPACT_ATOMS: atom_id res chain seq x y z
N ALA A 1 -13.80 -39.17 15.17
CA ALA A 1 -13.33 -37.80 14.83
C ALA A 1 -14.55 -36.89 14.69
N LYS A 2 -14.52 -35.64 15.21
CA LYS A 2 -15.70 -34.75 15.31
C LYS A 2 -15.88 -33.75 14.15
N HIS A 3 -15.09 -33.81 13.08
CA HIS A 3 -15.18 -32.83 11.98
C HIS A 3 -15.78 -33.46 10.70
N ILE A 4 -16.56 -32.66 9.96
CA ILE A 4 -17.01 -32.92 8.59
C ILE A 4 -16.29 -31.90 7.69
N GLY A 5 -15.72 -32.35 6.57
CA GLY A 5 -15.00 -31.49 5.64
C GLY A 5 -13.50 -31.37 5.95
N LYS A 6 -12.89 -30.21 5.67
CA LYS A 6 -11.44 -29.99 5.73
C LYS A 6 -11.04 -29.21 6.98
N ILE A 7 -10.00 -29.67 7.67
CA ILE A 7 -9.28 -28.87 8.68
C ILE A 7 -8.16 -28.11 7.96
N VAL A 8 -8.13 -26.79 8.13
CA VAL A 8 -7.12 -25.90 7.52
C VAL A 8 -6.33 -25.23 8.62
N LEU A 9 -5.01 -25.24 8.47
CA LEU A 9 -4.08 -24.43 9.26
C LEU A 9 -3.47 -23.38 8.33
N THR A 10 -3.48 -22.13 8.75
CA THR A 10 -2.85 -21.02 8.03
C THR A 10 -1.56 -20.64 8.74
N MET A 11 -0.49 -20.46 7.98
CA MET A 11 0.74 -19.89 8.52
C MET A 11 0.58 -18.38 8.73
N PRO A 12 1.24 -17.78 9.75
CA PRO A 12 1.27 -16.33 9.89
C PRO A 12 1.81 -15.68 8.61
N PRO A 13 1.15 -14.63 8.10
CA PRO A 13 1.61 -13.94 6.90
C PRO A 13 2.97 -13.28 7.15
N ARG A 14 3.77 -13.20 6.09
CA ARG A 14 5.08 -12.54 6.09
C ARG A 14 5.09 -11.43 5.06
N TRP A 15 5.78 -10.35 5.36
CA TRP A 15 6.07 -9.30 4.38
C TRP A 15 6.96 -9.85 3.27
N ASN A 16 6.68 -9.46 2.03
CA ASN A 16 7.54 -9.71 0.88
C ASN A 16 8.23 -8.40 0.47
N PRO A 17 9.52 -8.21 0.79
CA PRO A 17 10.26 -6.98 0.45
C PRO A 17 10.27 -6.64 -1.06
N GLU A 18 10.14 -7.66 -1.91
CA GLU A 18 10.10 -7.55 -3.37
C GLU A 18 8.71 -7.19 -3.92
N GLY A 19 7.66 -7.31 -3.09
CA GLY A 19 6.28 -7.05 -3.46
C GLY A 19 5.87 -5.60 -3.22
N THR A 20 4.81 -5.18 -3.89
CA THR A 20 4.19 -3.87 -3.67
C THR A 20 3.27 -3.89 -2.45
N VAL A 21 3.34 -2.82 -1.66
CA VAL A 21 2.37 -2.51 -0.59
C VAL A 21 1.54 -1.30 -1.01
N LEU A 22 0.22 -1.50 -1.10
CA LEU A 22 -0.74 -0.40 -1.30
C LEU A 22 -1.15 0.18 0.04
N ILE A 23 -0.98 1.49 0.22
CA ILE A 23 -1.45 2.24 1.39
C ILE A 23 -2.49 3.25 0.94
N THR A 24 -3.77 2.99 1.23
CA THR A 24 -4.86 3.93 0.91
C THR A 24 -4.97 4.99 1.99
N GLY A 25 -5.18 6.25 1.64
CA GLY A 25 -4.92 7.36 2.56
C GLY A 25 -3.42 7.51 2.87
N GLY A 26 -2.55 7.04 1.97
CA GLY A 26 -1.10 6.91 2.20
C GLY A 26 -0.37 8.23 2.41
N THR A 27 -0.94 9.34 1.98
CA THR A 27 -0.41 10.70 2.22
C THR A 27 -1.00 11.37 3.47
N GLY A 28 -1.93 10.71 4.18
CA GLY A 28 -2.47 11.17 5.46
C GLY A 28 -1.52 10.89 6.63
N ALA A 29 -1.84 11.40 7.82
CA ALA A 29 -0.98 11.30 9.00
C ALA A 29 -0.54 9.86 9.33
N LEU A 30 -1.50 8.93 9.47
CA LEU A 30 -1.19 7.53 9.76
C LEU A 30 -0.51 6.83 8.58
N GLY A 31 -1.02 7.03 7.36
CA GLY A 31 -0.49 6.42 6.15
C GLY A 31 0.97 6.80 5.90
N GLY A 32 1.31 8.07 6.06
CA GLY A 32 2.67 8.57 5.89
C GLY A 32 3.64 8.05 6.95
N HIS A 33 3.22 7.96 8.22
CA HIS A 33 4.05 7.34 9.26
C HIS A 33 4.27 5.84 9.02
N LEU A 34 3.24 5.12 8.59
CA LEU A 34 3.36 3.72 8.24
C LEU A 34 4.29 3.52 7.03
N ALA A 35 4.15 4.33 5.99
CA ALA A 35 5.00 4.26 4.79
C ALA A 35 6.49 4.38 5.18
N ARG A 36 6.84 5.35 6.04
CA ARG A 36 8.19 5.50 6.58
C ARG A 36 8.65 4.27 7.35
N ARG A 37 7.78 3.73 8.21
CA ARG A 37 8.10 2.52 8.99
C ARG A 37 8.36 1.31 8.10
N LEU A 38 7.58 1.15 7.02
CA LEU A 38 7.74 0.05 6.07
C LEU A 38 9.02 0.22 5.25
N ALA A 39 9.31 1.41 4.72
CA ALA A 39 10.55 1.71 4.02
C ALA A 39 11.77 1.43 4.92
N ALA A 40 11.76 1.93 6.15
CA ALA A 40 12.81 1.66 7.15
C ALA A 40 12.93 0.17 7.53
N SER A 41 11.89 -0.64 7.28
CA SER A 41 11.90 -2.09 7.51
C SER A 41 12.28 -2.89 6.26
N GLY A 42 12.68 -2.22 5.18
CA GLY A 42 13.18 -2.84 3.94
C GLY A 42 12.12 -3.11 2.87
N MET A 43 10.89 -2.60 3.00
CA MET A 43 9.93 -2.63 1.90
C MET A 43 10.37 -1.67 0.80
N ARG A 44 10.40 -2.16 -0.45
CA ARG A 44 10.97 -1.38 -1.56
C ARG A 44 9.97 -0.85 -2.56
N HIS A 45 8.73 -1.35 -2.59
CA HIS A 45 7.72 -0.88 -3.54
C HIS A 45 6.47 -0.41 -2.79
N LEU A 46 6.26 0.91 -2.77
CA LEU A 46 5.17 1.55 -2.04
C LEU A 46 4.24 2.28 -3.01
N LEU A 47 2.95 1.92 -2.96
CA LEU A 47 1.88 2.61 -3.68
C LEU A 47 1.04 3.39 -2.68
N LEU A 48 1.16 4.72 -2.70
CA LEU A 48 0.41 5.63 -1.84
C LEU A 48 -0.80 6.16 -2.62
N ALA A 49 -2.00 5.72 -2.24
CA ALA A 49 -3.23 6.10 -2.92
C ALA A 49 -4.10 7.02 -2.06
N GLY A 50 -4.76 7.99 -2.68
CA GLY A 50 -5.79 8.81 -2.06
C GLY A 50 -6.37 9.83 -3.03
N ARG A 51 -7.51 10.45 -2.71
CA ARG A 51 -8.26 11.30 -3.67
C ARG A 51 -7.44 12.43 -4.32
N ARG A 52 -6.57 13.07 -3.54
CA ARG A 52 -5.70 14.16 -4.04
C ARG A 52 -4.41 13.66 -4.70
N GLY A 53 -4.04 12.39 -4.48
CA GLY A 53 -2.83 11.81 -5.04
C GLY A 53 -1.58 12.67 -4.83
N PRO A 54 -0.79 12.93 -5.89
CA PRO A 54 0.38 13.82 -5.85
C PRO A 54 0.09 15.25 -5.37
N ASP A 55 -1.14 15.73 -5.53
CA ASP A 55 -1.56 17.08 -5.12
C ASP A 55 -1.94 17.16 -3.64
N ALA A 56 -1.81 16.06 -2.88
CA ALA A 56 -2.02 16.10 -1.44
C ALA A 56 -0.90 16.91 -0.75
N PRO A 57 -1.21 17.75 0.25
CA PRO A 57 -0.20 18.48 1.00
C PRO A 57 0.86 17.53 1.57
N GLY A 58 2.15 17.82 1.33
CA GLY A 58 3.25 17.01 1.82
C GLY A 58 3.55 15.72 1.02
N ALA A 59 2.82 15.45 -0.07
CA ALA A 59 2.98 14.21 -0.83
C ALA A 59 4.32 14.13 -1.57
N ALA A 60 4.78 15.25 -2.14
CA ALA A 60 6.06 15.32 -2.84
C ALA A 60 7.23 15.08 -1.87
N GLU A 61 7.18 15.73 -0.71
CA GLU A 61 8.18 15.62 0.35
C GLU A 61 8.21 14.19 0.92
N LEU A 62 7.04 13.61 1.22
CA LEU A 62 6.94 12.22 1.67
C LEU A 62 7.51 11.25 0.63
N ALA A 63 7.18 11.43 -0.65
CA ALA A 63 7.67 10.56 -1.71
C ALA A 63 9.19 10.70 -1.93
N ALA A 64 9.75 11.89 -1.77
CA ALA A 64 11.20 12.10 -1.81
C ALA A 64 11.91 11.40 -0.64
N GLU A 65 11.41 11.61 0.58
CA GLU A 65 11.95 10.99 1.81
C GLU A 65 11.98 9.45 1.71
N LEU A 66 10.88 8.86 1.24
CA LEU A 66 10.78 7.40 1.03
C LEU A 66 11.74 6.88 -0.04
N ARG A 67 12.01 7.67 -1.10
CA ARG A 67 13.01 7.33 -2.11
C ARG A 67 14.43 7.41 -1.57
N GLU A 68 14.74 8.39 -0.72
CA GLU A 68 16.03 8.48 -0.02
C GLU A 68 16.26 7.28 0.91
N MET A 69 15.18 6.73 1.48
CA MET A 69 15.22 5.46 2.24
C MET A 69 15.37 4.21 1.36
N GLY A 70 15.42 4.35 0.03
CA GLY A 70 15.62 3.25 -0.92
C GLY A 70 14.33 2.58 -1.41
N ALA A 71 13.16 3.18 -1.18
CA ALA A 71 11.90 2.68 -1.72
C ALA A 71 11.56 3.34 -3.07
N GLU A 72 11.06 2.56 -4.02
CA GLU A 72 10.32 3.03 -5.17
C GLU A 72 8.90 3.40 -4.73
N VAL A 73 8.50 4.64 -5.05
CA VAL A 73 7.23 5.22 -4.58
C VAL A 73 6.40 5.69 -5.76
N THR A 74 5.18 5.19 -5.82
CA THR A 74 4.12 5.71 -6.69
C THR A 74 3.08 6.40 -5.82
N VAL A 75 2.75 7.65 -6.14
CA VAL A 75 1.64 8.37 -5.52
C VAL A 75 0.52 8.51 -6.54
N ALA A 76 -0.65 7.94 -6.23
CA ALA A 76 -1.75 7.87 -7.17
C ALA A 76 -3.00 8.59 -6.64
N ALA A 77 -3.62 9.39 -7.50
CA ALA A 77 -4.96 9.90 -7.26
C ALA A 77 -5.96 8.75 -7.43
N CYS A 78 -6.66 8.39 -6.36
CA CYS A 78 -7.68 7.34 -6.39
C CYS A 78 -8.69 7.56 -5.27
N ASP A 79 -9.98 7.50 -5.59
CA ASP A 79 -11.04 7.29 -4.60
C ASP A 79 -11.26 5.79 -4.43
N THR A 80 -11.04 5.26 -3.23
CA THR A 80 -11.22 3.82 -2.95
C THR A 80 -12.67 3.38 -2.91
N ALA A 81 -13.62 4.33 -2.84
CA ALA A 81 -15.04 4.04 -2.97
C ALA A 81 -15.48 3.88 -4.44
N ASP A 82 -14.66 4.36 -5.39
CA ASP A 82 -14.85 4.13 -6.82
C ASP A 82 -14.22 2.80 -7.21
N ARG A 83 -15.08 1.85 -7.59
CA ARG A 83 -14.68 0.49 -7.95
C ARG A 83 -13.81 0.46 -9.19
N ASP A 84 -14.14 1.25 -10.21
CA ASP A 84 -13.45 1.21 -11.49
C ASP A 84 -12.10 1.93 -11.40
N ALA A 85 -12.05 3.04 -10.65
CA ALA A 85 -10.79 3.69 -10.31
C ALA A 85 -9.86 2.76 -9.52
N THR A 86 -10.40 2.03 -8.54
CA THR A 86 -9.63 1.05 -7.76
C THR A 86 -9.14 -0.10 -8.65
N ALA A 87 -9.97 -0.60 -9.56
CA ALA A 87 -9.56 -1.65 -10.49
C ALA A 87 -8.43 -1.18 -11.42
N ALA A 88 -8.51 0.05 -11.95
CA ALA A 88 -7.46 0.64 -12.78
C ALA A 88 -6.15 0.83 -12.00
N LEU A 89 -6.24 1.28 -10.73
CA LEU A 89 -5.08 1.41 -9.85
C LEU A 89 -4.38 0.06 -9.63
N LEU A 90 -5.16 -1.00 -9.37
CA LEU A 90 -4.62 -2.35 -9.16
C LEU A 90 -4.01 -2.93 -10.43
N ALA A 91 -4.62 -2.68 -11.59
CA ALA A 91 -4.10 -3.12 -12.89
C ALA A 91 -2.78 -2.41 -13.29
N ALA A 92 -2.48 -1.26 -12.70
CA ALA A 92 -1.24 -0.53 -12.94
C ALA A 92 -0.05 -1.04 -12.10
N VAL A 93 -0.28 -1.98 -11.15
CA VAL A 93 0.81 -2.57 -10.36
C VAL A 93 1.66 -3.47 -11.27
N PRO A 94 3.00 -3.29 -11.33
CA PRO A 94 3.85 -4.10 -12.21
C PRO A 94 3.86 -5.58 -11.82
N ASP A 95 3.78 -6.47 -12.82
CA ASP A 95 3.87 -7.92 -12.61
C ASP A 95 5.20 -8.37 -11.97
N ALA A 96 6.29 -7.62 -12.21
CA ALA A 96 7.59 -7.87 -11.61
C ALA A 96 7.61 -7.65 -10.08
N HIS A 97 6.73 -6.76 -9.58
CA HIS A 97 6.61 -6.38 -8.17
C HIS A 97 5.14 -6.45 -7.75
N PRO A 98 4.55 -7.67 -7.70
CA PRO A 98 3.12 -7.84 -7.54
C PRO A 98 2.63 -7.28 -6.21
N LEU A 99 1.35 -6.91 -6.14
CA LEU A 99 0.71 -6.48 -4.90
C LEU A 99 0.68 -7.65 -3.90
N THR A 100 1.29 -7.48 -2.74
CA THR A 100 1.35 -8.52 -1.69
C THR A 100 0.67 -8.12 -0.39
N ALA A 101 0.37 -6.84 -0.21
CA ALA A 101 -0.32 -6.33 0.95
C ALA A 101 -1.08 -5.03 0.67
N VAL A 102 -2.16 -4.83 1.41
CA VAL A 102 -2.94 -3.60 1.44
C VAL A 102 -3.06 -3.14 2.88
N VAL A 103 -2.81 -1.85 3.13
CA VAL A 103 -3.11 -1.21 4.40
C VAL A 103 -4.09 -0.07 4.18
N HIS A 104 -5.28 -0.23 4.77
CA HIS A 104 -6.37 0.71 4.59
C HIS A 104 -6.38 1.76 5.70
N THR A 105 -5.80 2.92 5.43
CA THR A 105 -5.82 4.09 6.35
C THR A 105 -6.67 5.24 5.80
N ALA A 106 -7.48 5.00 4.76
CA ALA A 106 -8.38 6.01 4.24
C ALA A 106 -9.57 6.16 5.20
N GLY A 107 -9.93 7.41 5.51
CA GLY A 107 -11.01 7.74 6.41
C GLY A 107 -11.32 9.23 6.37
N VAL A 108 -12.52 9.58 6.79
CA VAL A 108 -12.99 10.97 6.94
C VAL A 108 -13.62 11.12 8.33
N LEU A 109 -13.64 12.34 8.84
CA LEU A 109 -14.27 12.73 10.11
C LEU A 109 -15.48 13.61 9.83
#